data_AF-K9ZC12-F1
#
_entry.id   AF-K9ZC12-F1
#
_cell.length_a   1.000
_cell.length_b   1.000
_cell.length_c   1.000
_cell.angle_alpha   90.00
_cell.angle_beta   90.00
_cell.angle_gamma   90.00
#
_symmetry.space_group_name_H-M   'P 1'
#
loop_
_entity.id
_entity.type
_entity.pdbx_description
1 polymer ?
#
loop_
_entity_poly.entity_id
_entity_poly.type
_entity_poly.pdbx_seq_one_letter_code
_entity_poly.pdbx_strand_id
1 'polypeptide(L)' 'MGKLIILGLIVVYFGGAWKFWTGFRKTNFNQTLPNRIGFSLLWPVLFIANPSYRRNFRKALKG' A
#
# COMPACT_ATOMS: atom_id res chain seq x y z
N MET A 1 5.51 -5.96 -25.86
CA MET A 1 4.33 -5.79 -25.00
C MET A 1 4.57 -6.19 -23.53
N GLY A 2 4.99 -7.42 -23.20
CA GLY A 2 5.11 -7.87 -21.80
C GLY A 2 6.06 -7.06 -20.90
N LYS A 3 7.20 -6.57 -21.42
CA LYS A 3 8.17 -5.77 -20.64
C LYS A 3 7.58 -4.47 -20.07
N LEU A 4 6.72 -3.79 -20.83
CA LEU A 4 6.09 -2.53 -20.41
C LEU A 4 5.01 -2.78 -19.34
N ILE A 5 4.28 -3.89 -19.44
CA ILE A 5 3.27 -4.28 -18.44
C ILE A 5 3.96 -4.59 -17.11
N ILE A 6 5.05 -5.37 -17.14
CA ILE A 6 5.85 -5.68 -15.94
C ILE A 6 6.41 -4.40 -15.32
N LEU A 7 6.97 -3.49 -16.13
CA LEU A 7 7.46 -2.20 -15.66
C LEU A 7 6.35 -1.37 -14.99
N GLY A 8 5.16 -1.32 -15.60
CA GLY A 8 4.01 -0.64 -15.02
C GLY A 8 3.56 -1.25 -13.69
N LEU A 9 3.53 -2.58 -13.58
CA LEU A 9 3.20 -3.28 -12.34
C LEU A 9 4.22 -3.00 -11.24
N ILE A 10 5.51 -2.97 -11.57
CA ILE A 10 6.59 -2.62 -10.65
C ILE A 10 6.41 -1.18 -10.15
N VAL A 11 6.22 -0.22 -11.06
CA VAL A 11 6.01 1.19 -10.69
C VAL A 11 4.79 1.37 -9.79
N VAL A 12 3.68 0.69 -10.10
CA VAL A 12 2.48 0.71 -9.27
C VAL A 12 2.74 0.06 -7.90
N TYR A 13 3.42 -1.09 -7.87
CA TYR A 13 3.79 -1.80 -6.65
C TYR A 13 4.61 -0.93 -5.69
N PHE A 14 5.74 -0.40 -6.17
CA PHE A 14 6.63 0.44 -5.36
C PHE A 14 6.00 1.80 -5.05
N GLY A 15 5.29 2.41 -6.01
CA GLY A 15 4.60 3.69 -5.80
C GLY A 15 3.49 3.60 -4.76
N GLY A 16 2.68 2.54 -4.80
CA GLY A 16 1.63 2.25 -3.81
C GLY A 16 2.21 1.99 -2.43
N ALA A 17 3.25 1.16 -2.33
CA ALA A 17 3.94 0.88 -1.07
C ALA A 17 4.54 2.14 -0.46
N TRP A 18 5.23 2.98 -1.25
CA TRP A 18 5.83 4.24 -0.80
C TRP A 18 4.79 5.21 -0.27
N LYS A 19 3.72 5.46 -1.04
CA LYS A 19 2.64 6.36 -0.62
C LYS A 19 1.93 5.87 0.65
N PHE A 20 1.72 4.56 0.77
CA PHE A 20 1.15 3.98 1.98
C PHE A 20 2.09 4.10 3.17
N TRP A 21 3.39 3.88 2.98
CA TRP A 21 4.41 4.02 4.02
C TRP A 21 4.47 5.45 4.57
N THR A 22 4.49 6.47 3.69
CA THR A 22 4.49 7.88 4.10
C THR A 22 3.20 8.28 4.80
N GLY A 23 2.07 7.76 4.33
CA GLY A 23 0.75 8.02 4.88
C GLY A 23 0.32 7.14 6.06
N PHE A 24 1.15 6.18 6.48
CA PHE A 24 0.79 5.15 7.46
C PHE A 24 0.30 5.76 8.79
N ARG A 25 0.86 6.91 9.17
CA ARG A 25 0.50 7.66 10.38
C ARG A 25 -0.94 8.18 10.39
N LYS A 26 -1.57 8.32 9.22
CA LYS A 26 -2.99 8.75 9.06
C LYS A 26 -3.96 7.57 9.03
N THR A 27 -3.46 6.33 9.10
CA THR A 27 -4.30 5.13 9.13
C THR A 27 -4.76 4.82 10.55
N ASN A 28 -5.88 4.10 10.68
CA ASN A 28 -6.35 3.60 11.97
C ASN A 28 -5.61 2.33 12.42
N PHE A 29 -4.52 1.95 11.74
CA PHE A 29 -3.72 0.79 12.14
C PHE A 29 -2.84 1.11 13.34
N ASN A 30 -2.51 0.08 14.10
CA ASN A 30 -1.55 0.20 15.19
C ASN A 30 -0.19 0.60 14.61
N GLN A 31 0.36 1.72 15.11
CA GLN A 31 1.50 2.45 14.57
C GLN A 31 2.84 1.78 14.90
N THR A 32 2.95 0.48 14.62
CA THR A 32 4.17 -0.30 14.87
C THR A 32 4.97 -0.50 13.58
N LEU A 33 6.28 -0.64 13.71
CA LEU A 33 7.20 -0.93 12.60
C LEU A 33 6.83 -2.22 11.85
N PRO A 34 6.57 -3.35 12.53
CA PRO A 34 6.15 -4.58 11.85
C PRO A 34 4.86 -4.42 11.06
N ASN A 35 3.86 -3.72 11.61
CA ASN A 35 2.60 -3.46 10.91
C ASN A 35 2.83 -2.57 9.70
N ARG A 36 3.65 -1.53 9.82
CA ARG A 36 3.97 -0.65 8.69
C ARG A 36 4.64 -1.44 7.56
N ILE A 37 5.61 -2.29 7.87
CA ILE A 37 6.31 -3.12 6.87
C ILE A 37 5.36 -4.16 6.27
N GLY A 38 4.68 -4.95 7.09
CA GLY A 38 3.76 -5.99 6.63
C GLY A 38 2.65 -5.43 5.77
N PHE A 39 1.99 -4.36 6.23
CA PHE A 39 0.93 -3.71 5.48
C PHE A 39 1.41 -3.00 4.21
N SER A 40 2.63 -2.46 4.19
CA SER A 40 3.18 -1.83 2.98
C SER A 40 3.63 -2.85 1.94
N LEU A 41 4.16 -4.01 2.33
CA LEU A 41 4.59 -5.05 1.39
C LEU A 41 3.41 -5.85 0.83
N LEU A 42 2.46 -6.18 1.70
CA LEU A 42 1.26 -6.95 1.36
C LEU A 42 0.13 -6.08 0.80
N TRP A 43 0.42 -4.81 0.48
CA TRP A 43 -0.58 -3.84 0.06
C TRP A 43 -1.46 -4.29 -1.12
N PRO A 44 -0.95 -4.93 -2.19
CA PRO A 44 -1.80 -5.26 -3.35
C PRO A 44 -2.82 -6.33 -2.98
N VAL A 45 -2.37 -7.33 -2.23
CA VAL A 45 -3.21 -8.43 -1.75
C VAL A 45 -4.25 -7.90 -0.76
N LEU A 46 -3.83 -7.10 0.22
CA LEU A 46 -4.73 -6.55 1.23
C LEU A 46 -5.71 -5.52 0.65
N PHE A 47 -5.32 -4.78 -0.39
CA PHE A 47 -6.19 -3.84 -1.09
C PHE A 47 -7.35 -4.54 -1.80
N ILE A 48 -7.09 -5.72 -2.37
CA ILE A 48 -8.11 -6.54 -3.07
C ILE A 48 -8.92 -7.37 -2.05
N ALA A 49 -8.24 -8.02 -1.10
CA ALA A 49 -8.86 -8.97 -0.18
C ALA A 49 -9.61 -8.31 0.99
N ASN A 50 -9.26 -7.08 1.40
CA ASN A 50 -9.78 -6.48 2.62
C ASN A 50 -10.35 -5.05 2.39
N PRO A 51 -11.69 -4.89 2.42
CA PRO A 51 -12.34 -3.57 2.29
C PRO A 51 -11.93 -2.56 3.37
N SER A 52 -11.65 -3.02 4.60
CA SER A 52 -11.19 -2.16 5.69
C SER A 52 -9.78 -1.65 5.44
N TYR A 53 -8.90 -2.52 4.93
CA TYR A 53 -7.58 -2.12 4.49
C TYR A 53 -7.66 -1.09 3.37
N ARG A 54 -8.51 -1.31 2.35
CA ARG A 54 -8.71 -0.36 1.25
C ARG A 54 -9.11 1.03 1.73
N ARG A 55 -9.98 1.14 2.72
CA ARG A 55 -10.35 2.43 3.34
C ARG A 55 -9.15 3.11 4.00
N ASN A 56 -8.36 2.37 4.78
CA ASN A 56 -7.15 2.90 5.42
C ASN A 56 -6.06 3.25 4.40
N PHE A 57 -5.90 2.47 3.34
CA PHE A 57 -4.98 2.74 2.24
C PHE A 57 -5.33 4.06 1.56
N ARG A 58 -6.61 4.30 1.24
CA ARG A 58 -7.07 5.59 0.69
C ARG A 58 -6.83 6.76 1.66
N LYS A 59 -6.90 6.55 2.97
CA LYS A 59 -6.53 7.57 3.96
C LYS A 59 -5.02 7.87 3.93
N ALA A 60 -4.19 6.84 3.81
CA ALA A 60 -2.74 7.00 3.66
C ALA A 60 -2.37 7.73 2.36
N LEU A 61 -3.10 7.49 1.26
CA LEU A 61 -2.87 8.17 -0.02
C LEU A 61 -3.24 9.66 -0.03
N LYS A 62 -4.18 10.08 0.82
CA LYS A 62 -4.52 11.50 1.07
C LYS A 62 -3.48 12.18 2.00
N GLY A 63 -2.35 11.49 2.20
CA GLY A 63 -1.14 11.88 2.90
C GLY A 63 -0.51 13.13 2.33
#